data_AF-A0A098GG40-F1
#
_entry.id   AF-A0A098GG40-F1
#
_cell.length_a   1.000
_cell.length_b   1.000
_cell.length_c   1.000
_cell.angle_alpha   90.00
_cell.angle_beta   90.00
_cell.angle_gamma   90.00
#
_symmetry.space_group_name_H-M   'P 1'
#
loop_
_entity.id
_entity.type
_entity.pdbx_description
1 polymer ?
#
loop_
_entity_poly.entity_id
_entity_poly.type
_entity_poly.pdbx_seq_one_letter_code
_entity_poly.pdbx_strand_id
1 'polypeptide(L)' 'MILQLNPPIPILTPKGEGLAHFLIDYGPEDNLYWVTFIKETGECWTYGNPEIRACKNITLGRLNHATS' A
#
# COMPACT_ATOMS: atom_id res chain seq x y z
N MET A 1 9.53 13.62 -4.33
CA MET A 1 8.17 14.23 -4.30
C MET A 1 7.30 13.50 -3.28
N ILE A 2 6.38 14.20 -2.62
CA ILE A 2 5.33 13.57 -1.81
C ILE A 2 3.96 13.89 -2.41
N LEU A 3 3.11 12.88 -2.55
CA LEU A 3 1.74 12.99 -3.03
C LEU A 3 0.78 12.47 -1.96
N GLN A 4 -0.20 13.28 -1.57
CA GLN A 4 -1.31 12.82 -0.74
C GLN A 4 -2.31 12.04 -1.60
N LEU A 5 -2.69 10.86 -1.15
CA LEU A 5 -3.72 10.03 -1.76
C LEU A 5 -5.08 10.44 -1.23
N ASN A 6 -5.98 10.84 -2.12
CA ASN A 6 -7.33 11.26 -1.78
C ASN A 6 -8.34 10.72 -2.82
N PRO A 7 -9.09 9.64 -2.52
CA PRO A 7 -9.16 8.96 -1.22
C PRO A 7 -7.89 8.14 -0.92
N PRO A 8 -7.61 7.85 0.37
CA PRO A 8 -6.58 6.89 0.75
C PRO A 8 -6.83 5.51 0.12
N ILE A 9 -5.77 4.83 -0.29
CA ILE A 9 -5.87 3.58 -1.08
C ILE A 9 -5.71 2.37 -0.16
N PRO A 10 -6.66 1.42 -0.13
CA PRO A 10 -6.51 0.19 0.65
C PRO A 10 -5.49 -0.74 -0.01
N ILE A 11 -4.51 -1.18 0.79
CA ILE A 11 -3.44 -2.07 0.36
C ILE A 11 -3.20 -3.18 1.38
N LEU A 12 -2.56 -4.26 0.92
CA LEU A 12 -1.98 -5.29 1.77
C LEU A 12 -0.50 -5.01 1.98
N THR A 13 -0.04 -5.21 3.21
CA THR A 13 1.34 -5.01 3.65
C THR A 13 1.82 -6.27 4.39
N PRO A 14 3.12 -6.40 4.70
CA PRO A 14 3.62 -7.47 5.57
C PRO A 14 2.97 -7.50 6.97
N LYS A 15 2.39 -6.37 7.42
CA LYS A 15 1.66 -6.25 8.70
C LYS A 15 0.14 -6.39 8.55
N GLY A 16 -0.34 -6.82 7.39
CA GLY A 16 -1.76 -6.99 7.11
C GLY A 16 -2.37 -5.83 6.32
N GLU A 17 -3.69 -5.68 6.41
CA GLU A 17 -4.41 -4.63 5.69
C GLU A 17 -4.05 -3.24 6.21
N GLY A 18 -3.76 -2.35 5.28
CA GLY A 18 -3.45 -0.96 5.56
C GLY A 18 -4.20 -0.01 4.64
N LEU A 19 -4.18 1.26 5.03
CA LEU A 19 -4.69 2.36 4.23
C LEU A 19 -3.53 3.30 3.94
N ALA A 20 -3.17 3.44 2.66
CA ALA A 20 -2.09 4.32 2.25
C ALA A 20 -2.60 5.75 2.05
N HIS A 21 -1.94 6.70 2.72
CA HIS A 21 -2.30 8.12 2.70
C HIS A 21 -1.33 8.97 1.88
N PHE A 22 -0.07 8.55 1.77
CA PHE A 22 0.93 9.29 1.00
C PHE A 22 1.80 8.35 0.17
N LEU A 23 2.17 8.83 -1.00
CA LEU A 23 3.17 8.23 -1.88
C LEU A 23 4.40 9.13 -1.91
N ILE A 24 5.56 8.57 -1.61
CA ILE A 24 6.85 9.25 -1.67
C ILE A 24 7.63 8.67 -2.84
N ASP A 25 8.08 9.56 -3.71
CA ASP A 25 8.94 9.25 -4.86
C ASP A 25 10.32 9.89 -4.63
N TYR A 26 11.34 9.06 -4.43
CA TYR A 26 12.73 9.53 -4.26
C TYR A 26 13.47 9.72 -5.59
N GLY A 27 12.86 9.35 -6.72
CA GLY A 27 13.44 9.47 -8.05
C GLY A 27 13.75 8.11 -8.70
N PRO A 28 14.43 8.11 -9.86
CA PRO A 28 14.53 6.95 -10.75
C PRO A 28 15.22 5.71 -10.17
N GLU A 29 16.10 5.90 -9.17
CA GLU A 29 16.94 4.84 -8.60
C GLU A 29 16.33 4.20 -7.34
N ASP A 30 15.16 4.67 -6.90
CA ASP A 30 14.50 4.23 -5.67
C ASP A 30 13.09 3.69 -5.92
N ASN A 31 12.59 2.89 -4.98
CA ASN A 31 11.20 2.47 -5.00
C ASN A 31 10.27 3.66 -4.72
N LEU A 32 9.02 3.56 -5.18
CA LEU A 32 7.95 4.35 -4.58
C LEU A 32 7.65 3.80 -3.19
N TYR A 33 7.48 4.71 -2.23
CA TYR A 33 7.21 4.39 -0.84
C TYR A 33 5.83 4.85 -0.39
N TRP A 34 5.13 4.02 0.35
CA TRP A 34 3.73 4.20 0.72
C TRP A 34 3.58 4.37 2.22
N VAL A 35 3.25 5.59 2.65
CA VAL A 35 2.94 5.87 4.06
C VAL A 35 1.55 5.33 4.36
N THR A 36 1.51 4.33 5.23
CA THR A 36 0.37 3.45 5.42
C THR A 36 0.04 3.31 6.90
N PHE A 37 -1.22 3.47 7.25
CA PHE A 37 -1.73 3.15 8.59
C PHE A 37 -2.31 1.72 8.57
N ILE A 38 -1.85 0.87 9.48
CA ILE A 38 -2.32 -0.51 9.61
C ILE A 38 -3.71 -0.49 10.24
N LYS A 39 -4.68 -1.16 9.62
CA LYS A 39 -6.09 -1.10 10.03
C LYS A 39 -6.33 -1.68 11.43
N GLU A 40 -5.65 -2.77 11.76
CA GLU A 40 -5.86 -3.47 13.03
C GLU A 40 -5.21 -2.76 14.22
N THR A 41 -4.00 -2.22 14.04
CA THR A 41 -3.19 -1.69 15.13
C THR A 41 -3.12 -0.15 15.17
N GLY A 42 -3.46 0.52 14.07
CA GLY A 42 -3.29 1.97 13.92
C GLY A 42 -1.83 2.41 13.74
N GLU A 43 -0.87 1.48 13.68
CA GLU A 43 0.53 1.82 13.48
C GLU A 43 0.76 2.48 12.11
N CYS A 44 1.63 3.50 12.07
CA CYS A 44 2.07 4.13 10.84
C CYS A 44 3.38 3.51 10.37
N TRP A 45 3.41 3.02 9.13
CA TRP A 45 4.59 2.42 8.50
C TRP A 45 4.78 2.95 7.09
N THR A 46 6.00 2.77 6.57
CA THR A 46 6.33 3.08 5.18
C THR A 46 6.82 1.80 4.49
N TYR A 47 6.24 1.49 3.33
CA TYR A 47 6.56 0.28 2.55
C TYR A 47 6.94 0.64 1.13
N GLY A 48 7.94 -0.05 0.57
CA GLY A 48 8.26 0.04 -0.85
C GLY A 48 7.26 -0.72 -1.73
N ASN A 49 7.17 -0.33 -3.01
CA ASN A 49 6.37 -1.03 -4.03
C ASN A 49 6.42 -2.58 -3.97
N PRO A 50 7.61 -3.23 -3.83
CA PRO A 50 7.68 -4.69 -3.82
C PRO A 50 6.99 -5.36 -2.62
N GLU A 51 6.81 -4.63 -1.52
CA GLU A 51 6.29 -5.15 -0.25
C GLU A 51 4.77 -5.13 -0.17
N ILE A 52 4.11 -4.35 -1.04
CA ILE A 52 2.66 -4.14 -0.95
C ILE A 52 1.92 -4.83 -2.09
N ARG A 53 0.64 -5.14 -1.86
CA ARG A 53 -0.29 -5.62 -2.90
C ARG A 53 -1.57 -4.83 -2.84
N ALA A 54 -2.24 -4.69 -3.98
CA ALA A 54 -3.57 -4.11 -3.98
C ALA A 54 -4.55 -5.04 -3.22
N CYS A 55 -5.48 -4.48 -2.45
CA CYS A 55 -6.50 -5.28 -1.77
C CYS A 55 -7.39 -6.03 -2.78
N LYS A 56 -7.93 -7.19 -2.35
CA LYS A 56 -8.88 -8.00 -3.12
C LYS A 56 -10.10 -7.16 -3.49
N ASN A 57 -10.55 -7.26 -4.73
CA ASN A 57 -11.76 -6.61 -5.21
C ASN A 57 -12.49 -7.54 -6.18
N ILE A 58 -13.54 -8.21 -5.70
CA ILE A 58 -14.27 -9.23 -6.47
C ILE A 58 -15.02 -8.60 -7.64
N THR A 59 -15.63 -7.43 -7.45
CA THR A 59 -16.39 -6.71 -8.49
C THR A 59 -15.50 -6.30 -9.66
N LEU A 60 -14.24 -5.93 -9.38
CA LEU A 60 -13.24 -5.59 -10.41
C LEU A 60 -12.44 -6.82 -10.87
N GLY A 61 -12.82 -8.04 -10.48
CA GLY A 61 -12.10 -9.27 -10.84
C GLY A 61 -10.70 -9.41 -10.23
N ARG A 62 -10.32 -8.53 -9.28
CA ARG A 62 -9.04 -8.60 -8.58
C ARG A 62 -9.12 -9.65 -7.48
N LEU A 63 -8.77 -10.87 -7.86
CA LEU A 63 -8.55 -11.98 -6.95
C LEU A 63 -7.11 -11.92 -6.49
N ASN A 64 -6.87 -11.83 -5.17
CA ASN A 64 -5.51 -11.96 -4.66
C ASN A 64 -5.07 -13.39 -4.94
N HIS A 65 -4.09 -13.56 -5.83
CA HIS A 65 -3.43 -14.85 -5.98
C HIS A 65 -2.70 -15.13 -4.67
N ALA A 66 -3.03 -16.26 -4.04
CA ALA A 66 -2.17 -16.82 -3.01
C ALA A 66 -0.81 -17.03 -3.69
N THR A 67 0.20 -16.26 -3.29
CA THR A 67 1.58 -16.62 -3.61
C THR A 67 1.84 -17.95 -2.91
N SER A 68 1.98 -19.00 -3.71
CA SER A 68 2.58 -20.27 -3.30
C SER A 68 3.98 -20.07 -2.73
#